data_AF-A0A353GTB1-F1
#
_entry.id   AF-A0A353GTB1-F1
#
_cell.length_a   1.000
_cell.length_b   1.000
_cell.length_c   1.000
_cell.angle_alpha   90.00
_cell.angle_beta   90.00
_cell.angle_gamma   90.00
#
_symmetry.space_group_name_H-M   'P 1'
#
loop_
_entity.id
_entity.type
_entity.pdbx_description
1 polymer ?
#
loop_
_entity_poly.entity_id
_entity_poly.type
_entity_poly.pdbx_seq_one_letter_code
_entity_poly.pdbx_strand_id
1 'polypeptide(L)'
;KIDDISKTHPCPLAKSVSKSLREKGIEKGVKVLYSTEVPVESKEDVVTCHGGCICPHRDDNDPGWNCTKRRKIPGSMSYLPPIAGLIIAGEVIQDLLKEVTP
;
A
#
# COMPACT_ATOMS: atom_id res chain seq x y z
N LYS A 1 6.35 -0.55 11.10
CA LYS A 1 6.86 0.61 11.86
C LYS A 1 5.87 1.76 11.72
N ILE A 2 5.70 2.56 12.78
CA ILE A 2 4.90 3.80 12.76
C ILE A 2 5.86 4.99 12.72
N ASP A 3 5.67 5.91 11.77
CA ASP A 3 6.49 7.12 11.63
C ASP A 3 5.75 8.14 10.74
N ASP A 4 6.37 9.28 10.47
CA ASP A 4 5.86 10.25 9.48
C ASP A 4 5.95 9.70 8.04
N ILE A 5 4.97 10.05 7.20
CA ILE A 5 4.89 9.64 5.79
C ILE A 5 6.17 9.97 5.00
N SER A 6 6.84 11.08 5.33
CA SER A 6 8.08 11.51 4.66
C SER A 6 9.26 10.57 4.89
N LYS A 7 9.22 9.74 5.93
CA LYS A 7 10.29 8.82 6.33
C LYS A 7 10.02 7.38 5.90
N THR A 8 8.94 7.13 5.17
CA THR A 8 8.58 5.78 4.74
C THR A 8 9.55 5.26 3.66
N HIS A 9 10.13 4.10 3.90
CA HIS A 9 11.00 3.38 2.96
C HIS A 9 11.10 1.91 3.40
N PRO A 10 11.08 0.89 2.53
CA PRO A 10 10.99 0.86 1.06
C PRO A 10 9.56 0.57 0.51
N CYS A 11 8.50 0.86 1.27
CA CYS A 11 7.13 0.44 0.96
C CYS A 11 6.51 1.09 -0.32
N PRO A 12 6.13 0.32 -1.36
CA PRO A 12 5.52 0.85 -2.59
C PRO A 12 4.16 1.52 -2.37
N LEU A 13 3.36 0.97 -1.45
CA LEU A 13 2.04 1.54 -1.11
C LEU A 13 2.21 2.92 -0.47
N ALA A 14 3.10 3.03 0.53
CA ALA A 14 3.40 4.32 1.16
C ALA A 14 3.99 5.32 0.15
N LYS A 15 4.79 4.87 -0.81
CA LYS A 15 5.29 5.72 -1.91
C LYS A 15 4.16 6.26 -2.78
N SER A 16 3.19 5.43 -3.16
CA SER A 16 2.03 5.86 -3.95
C SER A 16 1.18 6.88 -3.20
N VAL A 17 0.91 6.62 -1.91
CA VAL A 17 0.15 7.55 -1.05
C VAL A 17 0.92 8.87 -0.85
N SER A 18 2.22 8.79 -0.57
CA SER A 18 3.08 9.97 -0.41
C SER A 18 3.09 10.83 -1.68
N LYS A 19 3.17 10.22 -2.87
CA LYS A 19 3.08 10.94 -4.13
C LYS A 19 1.75 11.72 -4.24
N SER A 20 0.62 11.05 -3.97
CA SER A 20 -0.70 11.70 -4.02
C SER A 20 -0.88 12.79 -2.96
N LEU A 21 -0.24 12.67 -1.80
CA LEU A 21 -0.24 13.72 -0.77
C LEU A 21 0.62 14.93 -1.18
N ARG A 22 1.78 14.69 -1.80
CA ARG A 22 2.65 15.76 -2.33
C ARG A 22 1.98 16.55 -3.44
N GLU A 23 1.22 15.89 -4.31
CA GLU A 23 0.39 16.55 -5.33
C GLU A 23 -0.64 17.52 -4.71
N LYS A 24 -1.01 17.31 -3.45
CA LYS A 24 -1.89 18.21 -2.67
C LYS A 24 -1.12 19.17 -1.76
N GLY A 25 0.20 19.26 -1.88
CA GLY A 25 1.07 20.10 -1.06
C GLY A 25 1.35 19.57 0.35
N ILE A 26 1.03 18.30 0.63
CA ILE A 26 1.25 17.67 1.95
C ILE A 26 2.49 16.78 1.88
N GLU A 27 3.57 17.21 2.54
CA GLU A 27 4.84 16.47 2.52
C GLU A 27 5.17 15.77 3.85
N LYS A 28 4.67 16.29 4.98
CA LYS A 28 4.97 15.86 6.36
C LYS A 28 3.75 16.08 7.27
N GLY A 29 3.81 15.55 8.48
CA GLY A 29 2.77 15.67 9.51
C GLY A 29 1.71 14.58 9.44
N VAL A 30 1.93 13.53 8.63
CA VAL A 30 0.98 12.42 8.48
C VAL A 30 1.61 11.17 9.08
N LYS A 31 1.15 10.79 10.27
CA LYS A 31 1.56 9.58 10.96
C LYS A 31 1.01 8.35 10.24
N VAL A 32 1.87 7.40 9.90
CA VAL A 32 1.51 6.23 9.10
C VAL A 32 2.14 4.94 9.62
N LEU A 33 1.42 3.83 9.47
CA LEU A 33 1.95 2.48 9.63
C LEU A 33 2.44 1.96 8.27
N TYR A 34 3.69 1.52 8.20
CA TYR A 34 4.27 0.92 7.00
C TYR A 34 5.18 -0.28 7.32
N SER A 35 5.45 -1.10 6.31
CA SER A 35 6.43 -2.19 6.41
C SER A 35 7.81 -1.72 5.92
N THR A 36 8.85 -2.08 6.67
CA THR A 36 10.26 -1.93 6.27
C THR A 36 10.79 -3.13 5.48
N GLU A 37 9.97 -4.17 5.33
CA GLU A 37 10.27 -5.33 4.50
C GLU A 37 10.37 -4.93 3.03
N VAL A 38 11.31 -5.53 2.31
CA VAL A 38 11.41 -5.38 0.86
C VAL A 38 10.29 -6.17 0.20
N PRO A 39 9.45 -5.56 -0.65
CA PRO A 39 8.39 -6.28 -1.35
C PRO A 39 8.94 -7.46 -2.14
N VAL A 40 8.31 -8.62 -1.96
CA VAL A 40 8.63 -9.80 -2.77
C VAL A 40 8.19 -9.55 -4.20
N GLU A 41 9.09 -9.78 -5.15
CA GLU A 41 8.76 -9.70 -6.55
C GLU A 41 7.84 -10.86 -6.96
N SER A 42 6.82 -10.55 -7.75
CA SER A 42 6.02 -11.58 -8.40
C SER A 42 6.90 -12.40 -9.34
N LYS A 43 6.83 -13.73 -9.22
CA LYS A 43 7.37 -14.64 -10.24
C LYS A 43 6.66 -14.39 -11.59
N GLU A 44 7.35 -14.71 -12.68
CA GLU A 44 7.04 -14.41 -14.09
C GLU A 44 5.56 -14.50 -14.49
N ASP A 45 5.22 -13.76 -15.57
CA ASP A 45 3.92 -13.58 -16.21
C ASP A 45 2.85 -14.61 -15.83
N VAL A 46 2.22 -14.42 -14.67
CA VAL A 46 0.99 -15.16 -14.35
C VAL A 46 -0.02 -14.75 -15.41
N VAL A 47 -0.37 -15.69 -16.29
CA VAL A 47 -1.31 -15.51 -17.39
C VAL A 47 -2.72 -15.34 -16.79
N THR A 48 -3.02 -14.18 -16.21
CA THR A 48 -4.29 -13.95 -15.50
C THR A 48 -5.44 -13.53 -16.43
N CYS A 49 -5.25 -13.58 -17.75
CA CYS A 49 -6.25 -13.07 -18.69
C CYS A 49 -7.26 -14.13 -19.18
N HIS A 50 -7.20 -15.39 -18.72
CA HIS A 50 -8.03 -16.48 -19.27
C HIS A 50 -9.42 -16.68 -18.61
N GLY A 51 -9.97 -15.64 -17.97
CA GLY A 51 -11.34 -15.63 -17.46
C GLY A 51 -11.44 -15.10 -16.03
N GLY A 52 -12.21 -14.03 -15.82
CA GLY A 52 -12.50 -13.48 -14.49
C GLY A 52 -11.66 -12.27 -14.04
N CYS A 53 -10.82 -11.70 -14.91
CA CYS A 53 -10.05 -10.50 -14.57
C CYS A 53 -10.90 -9.22 -14.71
N ILE A 54 -10.93 -8.37 -13.68
CA ILE A 54 -11.62 -7.07 -13.66
C ILE A 54 -10.65 -6.00 -14.21
N CYS A 55 -10.29 -6.11 -15.47
CA CYS A 55 -9.50 -5.07 -16.13
C CYS A 55 -10.45 -3.92 -16.54
N PRO A 56 -10.28 -2.69 -16.02
CA PRO A 56 -11.10 -1.54 -16.41
C PRO A 56 -10.91 -1.10 -17.88
N HIS A 57 -9.96 -1.71 -18.60
CA HIS A 57 -9.67 -1.47 -20.00
C HIS A 57 -9.44 -2.82 -20.71
N ARG A 58 -10.50 -3.63 -20.80
CA ARG A 58 -10.50 -4.85 -21.59
C ARG A 58 -10.77 -4.46 -23.04
N ASP A 59 -9.73 -4.12 -23.78
CA ASP A 59 -9.78 -4.11 -25.24
C ASP A 59 -9.29 -5.49 -25.69
N ASP A 60 -10.19 -6.29 -26.26
CA ASP A 60 -9.87 -7.63 -26.75
C ASP A 60 -8.91 -7.58 -27.97
N ASN A 61 -8.59 -6.39 -28.53
CA ASN A 61 -7.68 -6.19 -29.67
C ASN A 61 -6.26 -5.73 -29.31
N ASP A 62 -5.95 -5.44 -28.03
CA ASP A 62 -4.58 -5.09 -27.58
C ASP A 62 -3.98 -6.21 -26.70
N PRO A 63 -3.29 -7.21 -27.28
CA PRO A 63 -2.60 -8.26 -26.53
C PRO A 63 -1.43 -7.73 -25.67
N GLY A 64 -1.13 -6.43 -25.74
CA GLY A 64 -0.18 -5.74 -24.88
C GLY A 64 -0.74 -5.29 -23.53
N TRP A 65 -2.07 -5.23 -23.36
CA TRP A 65 -2.72 -4.73 -22.14
C TRP A 65 -2.95 -5.85 -21.12
N ASN A 66 -1.86 -6.42 -20.59
CA ASN A 66 -1.94 -7.39 -19.50
C ASN A 66 -1.54 -6.77 -18.14
N CYS A 67 -2.05 -7.34 -17.05
CA CYS A 67 -1.75 -6.88 -15.69
C CYS A 67 -0.25 -6.98 -15.38
N THR A 68 0.49 -7.86 -16.06
CA THR A 68 1.92 -8.06 -15.82
C THR A 68 2.80 -6.97 -16.42
N LYS A 69 2.41 -6.32 -17.54
CA LYS A 69 3.22 -5.29 -18.20
C LYS A 69 3.13 -3.88 -17.60
N ARG A 70 1.97 -3.45 -17.07
CA ARG A 70 1.80 -2.05 -16.59
C ARG A 70 1.63 -1.89 -15.07
N ARG A 71 1.04 -2.86 -14.37
CA ARG A 71 0.77 -2.74 -12.92
C ARG A 71 0.82 -4.11 -12.23
N LYS A 72 1.97 -4.45 -11.63
CA LYS A 72 2.08 -5.61 -10.73
C LYS A 72 0.98 -5.50 -9.66
N ILE A 73 0.11 -6.49 -9.59
CA ILE A 73 -0.95 -6.55 -8.57
C ILE A 73 -0.27 -6.93 -7.25
N PRO A 74 -0.31 -6.08 -6.22
CA PRO A 74 0.26 -6.44 -4.93
C PRO A 74 -0.54 -7.59 -4.33
N GLY A 75 0.16 -8.68 -3.99
CA GLY A 75 -0.41 -9.73 -3.15
C GLY A 75 -0.51 -9.27 -1.70
N SER A 76 -1.45 -9.84 -0.95
CA SER A 76 -1.54 -9.66 0.50
C SER A 76 -1.93 -10.99 1.15
N MET A 77 -1.63 -11.14 2.43
CA MET A 77 -2.07 -12.28 3.24
C MET A 77 -3.27 -11.84 4.08
N SER A 78 -4.32 -12.67 4.16
CA SER A 78 -5.61 -12.28 4.74
C SER A 78 -5.54 -11.79 6.20
N TYR A 79 -4.53 -12.20 6.96
CA TYR A 79 -4.34 -11.79 8.35
C TYR A 79 -3.54 -10.48 8.53
N LEU A 80 -2.83 -10.00 7.50
CA LEU A 80 -2.04 -8.77 7.59
C LEU A 80 -2.90 -7.50 7.78
N PRO A 81 -4.01 -7.30 7.04
CA PRO A 81 -4.84 -6.11 7.22
C PRO A 81 -5.45 -5.99 8.64
N PRO A 82 -6.00 -7.07 9.25
CA PRO A 82 -6.43 -7.02 10.64
C PRO A 82 -5.32 -6.64 11.63
N ILE A 83 -4.13 -7.25 11.50
CA ILE A 83 -2.98 -6.93 12.37
C ILE A 83 -2.57 -5.46 12.23
N ALA A 84 -2.50 -4.95 11.00
CA ALA A 84 -2.20 -3.54 10.77
C ALA A 84 -3.24 -2.61 11.43
N GLY A 85 -4.52 -2.96 11.36
CA GLY A 85 -5.59 -2.24 12.04
C GLY A 85 -5.43 -2.23 13.56
N LEU A 86 -5.10 -3.38 14.16
CA LEU A 86 -4.86 -3.48 15.61
C LEU A 86 -3.64 -2.65 16.06
N ILE A 87 -2.57 -2.64 15.27
CA ILE A 87 -1.38 -1.82 15.55
C ILE A 87 -1.74 -0.33 15.53
N ILE A 88 -2.51 0.11 14.53
CA ILE A 88 -2.97 1.52 14.42
C ILE A 88 -3.85 1.88 15.61
N ALA A 89 -4.81 1.02 15.98
CA ALA A 89 -5.68 1.26 17.11
C ALA A 89 -4.90 1.39 18.43
N GLY A 90 -3.92 0.51 18.65
CA GLY A 90 -3.04 0.58 19.82
C GLY A 90 -2.23 1.88 19.89
N GLU A 91 -1.73 2.36 18.76
CA GLU A 91 -1.00 3.64 18.70
C GLU A 91 -1.91 4.82 19.03
N VAL A 92 -3.13 4.87 18.47
CA VAL A 92 -4.09 5.94 18.75
C VAL A 92 -4.45 5.96 20.24
N ILE A 93 -4.68 4.80 20.86
CA ILE A 93 -4.96 4.71 22.29
C ILE A 93 -3.78 5.26 23.11
N GLN A 94 -2.54 4.91 22.75
CA GLN A 94 -1.36 5.42 23.45
C GLN A 94 -1.18 6.93 23.29
N ASP A 95 -1.47 7.49 22.12
CA ASP A 95 -1.43 8.93 21.89
C ASP A 95 -2.46 9.65 22.77
N LEU A 96 -3.70 9.16 22.79
CA LEU A 96 -4.77 9.71 23.65
C LEU A 96 -4.42 9.64 25.14
N LEU A 97 -3.82 8.54 25.60
CA LEU A 97 -3.40 8.42 27.00
C LEU A 97 -2.30 9.42 27.37
N LYS A 98 -1.38 9.75 26.46
CA LYS A 98 -0.34 10.77 26.69
C LYS A 98 -0.92 12.18 26.80
N GLU A 99 -2.02 12.47 26.10
CA GLU A 99 -2.70 13.76 26.21
C GLU A 99 -3.45 13.90 27.55
N VAL A 100 -3.95 12.78 28.10
CA VAL A 100 -4.74 12.76 29.33
C VAL A 100 -3.87 12.74 30.60
N THR A 101 -2.65 12.21 30.51
CA THR A 101 -1.76 12.05 31.67
C THR A 101 -0.74 13.20 31.70
N PRO A 102 -0.77 14.10 32.71
CA PRO A 102 0.16 15.23 32.82
C PRO A 102 1.59 14.81 33.17
#